data_AF-A0A087TA78-F1
#
_entry.id   AF-A0A087TA78-F1
#
_cell.length_a   1.000
_cell.length_b   1.000
_cell.length_c   1.000
_cell.angle_alpha   90.00
_cell.angle_beta   90.00
_cell.angle_gamma   90.00
#
_symmetry.space_group_name_H-M   'P 1'
#
loop_
_entity.id
_entity.type
_entity.pdbx_description
1 polymer ?
#
loop_
_entity_poly.entity_id
_entity_poly.type
_entity_poly.pdbx_seq_one_letter_code
_entity_poly.pdbx_strand_id
1 'polypeptide(L)'
;MLSVGVSIVELLKIYHKLYCAKDSCWTTCGKPLHLLFVLVLLIGHFADSPSIVPLNERRSFTTFCLDVISGYLVDLQAMDSSNPNVPTLMKNFRSVQRKLERLP
;
A
#
# COMPACT_ATOMS: atom_id res chain seq x y z
N MET A 1 11.69 -1.76 -11.58
CA MET A 1 11.10 -2.99 -11.01
C MET A 1 9.82 -3.43 -11.72
N LEU A 2 8.89 -2.53 -12.10
CA LEU A 2 7.73 -2.91 -12.95
C LEU A 2 8.11 -3.39 -14.37
N SER A 3 9.34 -3.12 -14.83
CA SER A 3 9.87 -3.57 -16.12
C SER A 3 10.39 -5.02 -16.15
N VAL A 4 10.33 -5.78 -15.04
CA VAL A 4 10.96 -7.11 -14.90
C VAL A 4 9.95 -8.26 -14.93
N GLY A 5 8.70 -8.02 -15.35
CA GLY A 5 7.69 -9.09 -15.49
C GLY A 5 7.13 -9.63 -14.17
N VAL A 6 7.49 -9.03 -13.03
CA VAL A 6 6.87 -9.33 -11.73
C VAL A 6 5.49 -8.70 -11.69
N SER A 7 4.46 -9.50 -11.39
CA SER A 7 3.10 -8.99 -11.29
C SER A 7 2.98 -7.98 -10.14
N ILE A 8 2.19 -6.92 -10.32
CA ILE A 8 1.98 -5.94 -9.25
C ILE A 8 1.36 -6.58 -8.00
N VAL A 9 0.58 -7.64 -8.20
CA VAL A 9 -0.06 -8.42 -7.13
C VAL A 9 0.99 -9.09 -6.24
N GLU A 10 1.97 -9.78 -6.84
CA GLU A 10 3.06 -10.41 -6.09
C GLU A 10 3.94 -9.38 -5.40
N LEU A 11 4.26 -8.30 -6.12
CA LEU A 11 5.09 -7.23 -5.57
C LEU A 11 4.45 -6.64 -4.31
N LEU A 12 3.17 -6.31 -4.37
CA LEU A 12 2.42 -5.77 -3.24
C LEU A 12 2.33 -6.78 -2.09
N LYS A 13 2.12 -8.07 -2.37
CA LYS A 13 2.14 -9.14 -1.36
C LYS A 13 3.49 -9.25 -0.66
N ILE A 14 4.60 -9.13 -1.40
CA ILE A 14 5.96 -9.17 -0.83
C ILE A 14 6.18 -7.97 0.08
N TYR A 15 5.89 -6.76 -0.39
CA TYR A 15 6.03 -5.54 0.42
C TYR A 15 5.13 -5.56 1.66
N HIS A 16 3.91 -6.08 1.54
CA HIS A 16 3.00 -6.25 2.68
C HIS A 16 3.58 -7.24 3.70
N LYS A 17 4.14 -8.38 3.25
CA LYS A 17 4.80 -9.34 4.15
C LYS A 17 5.99 -8.72 4.88
N LEU A 18 6.83 -7.95 4.17
CA LEU A 18 7.94 -7.22 4.78
C LEU A 18 7.46 -6.22 5.85
N TYR A 19 6.35 -5.52 5.55
CA TYR A 19 5.72 -4.62 6.51
C TYR A 19 5.22 -5.37 7.76
N CYS A 20 4.48 -6.48 7.57
CA CYS A 20 3.95 -7.29 8.67
C CYS A 20 5.05 -7.96 9.50
N ALA A 21 6.18 -8.31 8.89
CA ALA A 21 7.34 -8.85 9.59
C ALA A 21 8.00 -7.81 10.53
N LYS A 22 7.58 -6.54 10.48
CA LYS A 22 8.18 -5.42 11.20
C LYS A 22 9.70 -5.37 11.02
N ASP A 23 10.13 -5.65 9.79
CA ASP A 23 11.55 -5.74 9.47
C ASP A 23 12.23 -4.43 9.89
N SER A 24 13.10 -4.54 10.89
CA SER A 24 13.70 -3.38 11.55
C SER A 24 14.72 -2.69 10.66
N CYS A 25 15.14 -3.29 9.55
CA CYS A 25 16.13 -2.70 8.65
C CYS A 25 15.77 -1.26 8.23
N TRP A 26 14.51 -0.99 7.89
CA TRP A 26 14.06 0.36 7.48
C TRP A 26 14.00 1.34 8.64
N THR A 27 13.64 0.86 9.84
CA THR A 27 13.66 1.66 11.07
C THR A 27 15.11 2.00 11.45
N THR A 28 16.03 1.04 11.36
CA THR A 28 17.46 1.21 11.58
C THR A 28 18.10 2.16 10.56
N CYS A 29 17.62 2.16 9.31
CA CYS A 29 18.03 3.12 8.28
C CYS A 29 17.36 4.51 8.40
N GLY A 30 16.60 4.78 9.47
CA GLY A 30 15.95 6.07 9.72
C GLY A 30 14.77 6.36 8.80
N LYS A 31 14.21 5.34 8.13
CA LYS A 31 13.06 5.46 7.21
C LYS A 31 11.92 4.52 7.63
N PRO A 32 11.35 4.67 8.84
CA PRO A 32 10.33 3.76 9.38
C PRO A 32 9.05 3.69 8.53
N LEU A 33 8.77 4.72 7.73
CA LEU A 33 7.58 4.79 6.87
C LEU A 33 7.82 4.32 5.43
N HIS A 34 9.04 3.92 5.06
CA HIS A 34 9.40 3.64 3.66
C HIS A 34 8.50 2.58 3.02
N LEU A 35 8.25 1.48 3.73
CA LEU A 35 7.38 0.41 3.23
C LEU A 35 5.97 0.91 2.97
N LEU A 36 5.40 1.72 3.87
CA LEU A 36 4.08 2.32 3.70
C LEU A 36 4.03 3.28 2.50
N PHE A 37 5.10 4.05 2.25
CA PHE A 37 5.21 4.88 1.04
C PHE A 37 5.22 4.04 -0.24
N VAL A 38 5.97 2.94 -0.28
CA VAL A 38 5.99 2.05 -1.45
C VAL A 38 4.63 1.40 -1.65
N LEU A 39 4.00 0.94 -0.57
CA LEU A 39 2.68 0.31 -0.61
C LEU A 39 1.60 1.25 -1.15
N VAL A 40 1.53 2.50 -0.68
CA VAL A 40 0.54 3.45 -1.20
C VAL A 40 0.75 3.76 -2.68
N LEU A 41 1.99 3.78 -3.16
CA LEU A 41 2.31 3.99 -4.57
C LEU A 41 1.92 2.79 -5.43
N LEU A 42 2.19 1.57 -4.97
CA LEU A 42 1.79 0.34 -5.68
C LEU A 42 0.27 0.23 -5.78
N ILE A 43 -0.43 0.44 -4.66
CA ILE A 43 -1.89 0.38 -4.64
C ILE A 43 -2.47 1.54 -5.47
N GLY A 44 -1.88 2.73 -5.38
CA GLY A 44 -2.27 3.88 -6.20
C GLY A 44 -2.13 3.61 -7.70
N HIS A 45 -1.03 2.98 -8.10
CA HIS A 45 -0.81 2.59 -9.50
C HIS A 45 -1.87 1.60 -9.99
N PHE A 46 -2.23 0.62 -9.17
CA PHE A 46 -3.36 -0.28 -9.47
C PHE A 46 -4.69 0.48 -9.55
N ALA A 47 -4.97 1.39 -8.61
CA ALA A 47 -6.19 2.19 -8.61
C ALA A 47 -6.32 3.10 -9.85
N ASP A 48 -5.20 3.62 -10.35
CA ASP A 48 -5.16 4.45 -11.56
C ASP A 48 -5.16 3.63 -12.86
N SER A 49 -4.75 2.36 -12.81
CA SER A 49 -4.65 1.49 -13.98
C SER A 49 -5.04 0.05 -13.62
N PRO A 50 -6.34 -0.23 -13.37
CA PRO A 50 -6.79 -1.56 -12.95
C PRO A 50 -6.55 -2.64 -14.02
N SER A 51 -6.31 -2.24 -15.27
CA SER A 51 -6.01 -3.14 -16.39
C SER A 51 -4.71 -3.93 -16.24
N ILE A 52 -3.80 -3.49 -15.37
CA ILE A 52 -2.54 -4.20 -15.07
C ILE A 52 -2.78 -5.52 -14.31
N VAL A 53 -3.99 -5.73 -13.79
CA VAL A 53 -4.44 -6.99 -13.17
C VAL A 53 -5.49 -7.63 -14.08
N PRO A 54 -5.44 -8.96 -14.30
CA PRO A 54 -6.46 -9.70 -15.05
C PRO A 54 -7.87 -9.48 -14.49
N LEU A 55 -8.88 -9.34 -15.36
CA LEU A 55 -10.25 -8.99 -14.97
C LEU A 55 -10.84 -9.95 -13.92
N ASN A 56 -10.56 -11.25 -14.04
CA ASN A 56 -10.97 -12.30 -13.12
C ASN A 56 -10.37 -12.16 -11.70
N GLU A 57 -9.24 -11.48 -11.57
CA GLU A 57 -8.53 -11.26 -10.30
C GLU A 57 -8.74 -9.86 -9.72
N ARG A 58 -9.27 -8.91 -10.52
CA ARG A 58 -9.43 -7.51 -10.08
C ARG A 58 -10.27 -7.38 -8.83
N ARG A 59 -11.43 -8.07 -8.76
CA ARG A 59 -12.33 -7.95 -7.62
C ARG A 59 -11.66 -8.44 -6.33
N SER A 60 -11.06 -9.62 -6.35
CA SER A 60 -10.37 -10.17 -5.18
C SER A 60 -9.16 -9.32 -4.78
N PHE A 61 -8.44 -8.77 -5.76
CA PHE A 61 -7.30 -7.90 -5.50
C PHE A 61 -7.71 -6.53 -4.96
N THR A 62 -8.81 -5.95 -5.43
CA THR A 62 -9.39 -4.71 -4.89
C THR A 62 -9.79 -4.90 -3.43
N THR A 63 -10.49 -5.99 -3.11
CA THR A 63 -10.85 -6.32 -1.72
C THR A 63 -9.60 -6.46 -0.85
N PHE A 64 -8.59 -7.21 -1.32
CA PHE A 64 -7.32 -7.32 -0.60
C PHE A 64 -6.65 -5.96 -0.36
N CYS A 65 -6.63 -5.08 -1.36
CA CYS A 65 -6.06 -3.74 -1.21
C CYS A 65 -6.81 -2.90 -0.18
N LEU A 66 -8.14 -2.96 -0.15
CA LEU A 66 -8.96 -2.24 0.83
C LEU A 66 -8.72 -2.73 2.26
N ASP A 67 -8.60 -4.04 2.45
CA ASP A 67 -8.31 -4.65 3.76
C ASP A 67 -6.95 -4.21 4.29
N VAL A 68 -5.90 -4.30 3.47
CA VAL A 68 -4.55 -3.90 3.91
C VAL A 68 -4.44 -2.39 4.13
N ILE A 69 -5.10 -1.56 3.33
CA ILE A 69 -5.15 -0.10 3.55
C ILE A 69 -5.77 0.21 4.92
N SER A 70 -6.85 -0.47 5.27
CA SER A 70 -7.51 -0.29 6.56
C SER A 70 -6.55 -0.59 7.72
N GLY A 71 -5.77 -1.67 7.62
CA GLY A 71 -4.72 -2.00 8.58
C GLY A 71 -3.64 -0.91 8.67
N TYR A 72 -3.12 -0.44 7.53
CA TYR A 72 -2.10 0.61 7.51
C TYR A 72 -2.58 1.94 8.11
N LEU A 73 -3.85 2.30 7.89
CA LEU A 73 -4.43 3.52 8.46
C LEU A 73 -4.54 3.45 9.97
N VAL A 74 -4.90 2.28 10.52
CA VAL A 74 -4.93 2.04 11.98
C VAL A 74 -3.53 2.14 12.56
N ASP A 75 -2.55 1.49 11.93
CA ASP A 75 -1.16 1.54 12.39
C ASP A 75 -0.60 2.97 12.36
N LEU A 76 -0.85 3.70 11.26
CA LEU A 76 -0.45 5.11 11.13
C LEU A 76 -1.12 6.01 12.17
N GLN A 77 -2.38 5.74 12.53
CA GLN A 77 -3.08 6.51 13.56
C GLN A 77 -2.52 6.24 14.96
N ALA A 78 -1.97 5.05 15.20
CA ALA A 78 -1.29 4.69 16.44
C ALA A 78 0.15 5.24 16.53
N MET A 79 0.72 5.73 15.42
CA MET A 79 2.04 6.36 15.42
C MET A 79 2.00 7.79 15.96
N ASP A 80 3.14 8.26 16.46
CA ASP A 80 3.31 9.64 16.94
C ASP A 80 3.01 10.66 15.83
N SER A 81 2.01 11.51 16.09
CA SER A 81 1.54 12.56 15.19
C SER A 81 2.55 13.70 15.00
N SER A 82 3.64 13.71 15.77
CA SER A 82 4.76 14.65 15.64
C SER A 82 5.54 14.46 14.33
N ASN A 83 5.43 13.30 13.67
CA ASN A 83 6.06 13.08 12.37
C ASN A 83 5.17 13.61 11.22
N PRO A 84 5.56 14.67 10.49
CA PRO A 84 4.73 15.29 9.45
C PRO A 84 4.44 14.38 8.25
N ASN A 85 5.18 13.28 8.10
CA ASN A 85 4.96 12.30 7.04
C ASN A 85 3.76 11.39 7.33
N VAL A 86 3.41 11.16 8.61
CA VAL A 86 2.26 10.33 9.02
C VAL A 86 0.93 10.89 8.49
N PRO A 87 0.54 12.16 8.76
CA PRO A 87 -0.73 12.69 8.27
C PRO A 87 -0.76 12.77 6.73
N THR A 88 0.38 13.07 6.10
CA THR A 88 0.52 13.06 4.63
C THR A 88 0.23 11.67 4.07
N LEU A 89 0.82 10.64 4.66
CA LEU A 89 0.66 9.26 4.20
C LEU A 89 -0.75 8.74 4.45
N MET A 90 -1.36 9.07 5.59
CA MET A 90 -2.78 8.79 5.87
C MET A 90 -3.70 9.43 4.83
N LYS A 91 -3.46 10.70 4.46
CA LYS A 91 -4.24 11.38 3.41
C LYS A 91 -4.12 10.65 2.07
N ASN A 92 -2.92 10.21 1.71
CA ASN A 92 -2.67 9.47 0.47
C ASN A 92 -3.41 8.13 0.47
N PHE A 93 -3.32 7.35 1.55
CA PHE A 93 -4.04 6.08 1.68
C PHE A 93 -5.55 6.26 1.59
N ARG A 94 -6.13 7.26 2.27
CA ARG A 94 -7.57 7.58 2.15
C ARG A 94 -7.97 8.01 0.75
N SER A 95 -7.06 8.66 0.01
CA SER A 95 -7.32 9.02 -1.39
C SER A 95 -7.34 7.80 -2.30
N VAL A 96 -6.39 6.88 -2.12
CA VAL A 96 -6.32 5.64 -2.89
C VAL A 96 -7.49 4.71 -2.55
N GLN A 97 -7.86 4.59 -1.27
CA GLN A 97 -9.03 3.83 -0.81
C GLN A 97 -10.30 4.25 -1.56
N ARG A 98 -10.59 5.57 -1.60
CA ARG A 98 -11.75 6.11 -2.32
C ARG A 98 -11.72 5.83 -3.82
N LYS A 99 -10.54 5.71 -4.43
CA LYS A 99 -10.43 5.31 -5.85
C LYS A 99 -10.79 3.83 -6.02
N LEU A 100 -10.27 2.97 -5.15
CA LEU A 100 -10.53 1.53 -5.17
C LEU A 100 -12.01 1.19 -4.92
N GLU A 101 -12.66 1.88 -3.98
CA GLU A 101 -14.10 1.72 -3.68
C GLU A 101 -15.00 2.03 -4.89
N ARG A 102 -14.48 2.74 -5.90
CA ARG A 102 -15.20 3.10 -7.14
C ARG A 102 -14.87 2.17 -8.31
N LEU A 103 -13.96 1.20 -8.13
CA LEU A 103 -13.66 0.22 -9.16
C LEU A 103 -14.79 -0.82 -9.24
N PRO A 104 -15.22 -1.18 -10.47
CA PRO A 104 -16.27 -2.17 -10.69
C PRO A 104 -15.85 -3.61 -10.37
#